data_AF-A0A7Y0N3C4-F1
#
_entry.id   AF-A0A7Y0N3C4-F1
#
_cell.length_a   1.000
_cell.length_b   1.000
_cell.length_c   1.000
_cell.angle_alpha   90.00
_cell.angle_beta   90.00
_cell.angle_gamma   90.00
#
_symmetry.space_group_name_H-M   'P 1'
#
loop_
_entity.id
_entity.type
_entity.pdbx_description
1 polymer ?
#
loop_
_entity_poly.entity_id
_entity_poly.type
_entity_poly.pdbx_seq_one_letter_code
_entity_poly.pdbx_strand_id
1 'polypeptide(L)'
;LCAASANAADNIRIEYMPAETTHDKLAEQSIQSSDVNPIFVRLSQAYFPFRKPLTLIYGGEDGPMYDPDTHTIHIPYTFYLESLNYFSNNQYEDRYGKSPKTGALDTLLHTLLHEAGHAYIEDQSIPVLGKEEDAVDNFATILLIDYLDDGA
;
A
#
# COMPACT_ATOMS: atom_id res chain seq x y z
N LEU A 1 32.37 -23.18 -11.05
CA LEU A 1 32.52 -21.92 -10.30
C LEU A 1 31.11 -21.39 -10.03
N CYS A 2 30.76 -21.40 -8.75
CA CYS A 2 29.63 -20.80 -8.03
C CYS A 2 28.24 -20.72 -8.67
N ALA A 3 27.33 -21.47 -8.04
CA ALA A 3 25.90 -21.23 -8.04
C ALA A 3 25.55 -19.90 -7.35
N ALA A 4 24.51 -19.23 -7.85
CA ALA A 4 23.60 -18.44 -7.04
C ALA A 4 22.24 -18.43 -7.75
N SER A 5 21.48 -19.52 -7.60
CA SER A 5 20.03 -19.44 -7.73
C SER A 5 19.53 -18.69 -6.50
N ALA A 6 19.57 -17.36 -6.55
CA ALA A 6 18.79 -16.55 -5.63
C ALA A 6 17.33 -16.72 -6.06
N ASN A 7 16.66 -17.73 -5.51
CA ASN A 7 15.20 -17.61 -5.37
C ASN A 7 15.02 -16.38 -4.48
N ALA A 8 14.70 -15.23 -5.09
CA ALA A 8 14.23 -14.08 -4.35
C ALA A 8 13.06 -14.58 -3.52
N ALA A 9 13.23 -14.69 -2.21
CA ALA A 9 12.10 -14.92 -1.33
C ALA A 9 11.17 -13.72 -1.58
N ASP A 10 9.92 -13.99 -1.97
CA ASP A 10 8.93 -12.94 -2.26
C ASP A 10 8.91 -11.93 -1.09
N ASN A 11 9.43 -10.73 -1.33
CA ASN A 11 9.65 -9.70 -0.31
C ASN A 11 8.32 -9.25 0.33
N ILE A 12 7.23 -9.40 -0.43
CA ILE A 12 5.86 -9.11 -0.03
C ILE A 12 4.97 -10.29 -0.42
N ARG A 13 4.09 -10.72 0.47
CA ARG A 13 3.03 -11.71 0.24
C ARG A 13 1.68 -11.00 0.28
N ILE A 14 0.85 -11.19 -0.74
CA ILE A 14 -0.46 -10.54 -0.83
C ILE A 14 -1.55 -11.58 -0.63
N GLU A 15 -2.44 -11.34 0.31
CA GLU A 15 -3.56 -12.20 0.65
C GLU A 15 -4.88 -11.41 0.62
N TYR A 16 -5.97 -12.10 0.30
CA TYR A 16 -7.31 -11.54 0.25
C TYR A 16 -8.20 -12.35 1.17
N MET A 17 -8.75 -11.69 2.20
CA MET A 17 -9.83 -12.26 2.99
C MET A 17 -11.13 -12.31 2.16
N PRO A 18 -12.07 -13.22 2.49
CA PRO A 18 -13.32 -13.33 1.77
C PRO A 18 -14.07 -11.99 1.66
N ALA A 19 -14.41 -11.57 0.45
CA ALA A 19 -15.32 -10.46 0.21
C ALA A 19 -16.78 -10.88 0.49
N GLU A 20 -17.32 -10.43 1.63
CA GLU A 20 -18.63 -10.85 2.12
C GLU A 20 -19.78 -10.17 1.37
N THR A 21 -19.62 -8.89 1.02
CA THR A 21 -20.65 -8.10 0.36
C THR A 21 -20.39 -7.89 -1.14
N THR A 22 -21.39 -7.40 -1.87
CA THR A 22 -21.21 -7.00 -3.27
C THR A 22 -20.24 -5.82 -3.38
N HIS A 23 -20.22 -4.93 -2.38
CA HIS A 23 -19.28 -3.80 -2.34
C HIS A 23 -17.84 -4.26 -2.10
N ASP A 24 -17.64 -5.24 -1.22
CA ASP A 24 -16.30 -5.81 -0.99
C ASP A 24 -15.76 -6.47 -2.25
N LYS A 25 -16.61 -7.20 -2.99
CA LYS A 25 -16.22 -7.79 -4.29
C LYS A 25 -15.82 -6.73 -5.31
N LEU A 26 -16.49 -5.57 -5.31
CA LEU A 26 -16.12 -4.44 -6.16
C LEU A 26 -14.78 -3.83 -5.74
N ALA A 27 -14.52 -3.72 -4.44
CA ALA A 27 -13.24 -3.24 -3.92
C ALA A 27 -12.11 -4.21 -4.29
N GLU A 28 -12.27 -5.50 -3.98
CA GLU A 28 -11.32 -6.56 -4.32
C GLU A 28 -11.00 -6.56 -5.81
N GLN A 29 -12.03 -6.57 -6.67
CA GLN A 29 -11.84 -6.55 -8.12
C GLN A 29 -11.14 -5.26 -8.59
N SER A 30 -11.48 -4.11 -8.00
CA SER A 30 -10.85 -2.84 -8.36
C SER A 30 -9.37 -2.81 -8.01
N ILE A 31 -8.99 -3.36 -6.85
CA ILE A 31 -7.61 -3.47 -6.38
C ILE A 31 -6.84 -4.46 -7.26
N GLN A 32 -7.38 -5.67 -7.46
CA GLN A 32 -6.74 -6.73 -8.27
C GLN A 32 -6.52 -6.31 -9.73
N SER A 33 -7.42 -5.50 -10.29
CA SER A 33 -7.31 -5.01 -11.68
C SER A 33 -6.47 -3.73 -11.82
N SER A 34 -5.94 -3.19 -10.71
CA SER A 34 -5.12 -1.98 -10.71
C SER A 34 -3.62 -2.29 -10.69
N ASP A 35 -2.81 -1.27 -10.93
CA ASP A 35 -1.34 -1.35 -10.81
C ASP A 35 -0.83 -1.14 -9.38
N VAL A 36 -1.70 -0.89 -8.38
CA VAL A 36 -1.30 -0.60 -6.99
C VAL A 36 -0.38 -1.69 -6.42
N ASN A 37 -0.78 -2.96 -6.54
CA ASN A 37 0.01 -4.08 -6.05
C ASN A 37 1.33 -4.26 -6.82
N PRO A 38 1.33 -4.31 -8.16
CA PRO A 38 2.57 -4.31 -8.94
C PRO A 38 3.54 -3.16 -8.61
N ILE A 39 3.02 -1.95 -8.45
CA ILE A 39 3.81 -0.76 -8.10
C ILE A 39 4.40 -0.93 -6.69
N PHE A 40 3.58 -1.28 -5.71
CA PHE A 40 4.00 -1.47 -4.32
C PHE A 40 5.14 -2.51 -4.21
N VAL A 41 4.97 -3.67 -4.84
CA VAL A 41 5.98 -4.72 -4.87
C VAL A 41 7.26 -4.25 -5.55
N ARG A 42 7.16 -3.56 -6.69
CA ARG A 42 8.31 -3.03 -7.43
C ARG A 42 9.09 -2.00 -6.62
N LEU A 43 8.40 -1.05 -5.98
CA LEU A 43 9.04 -0.03 -5.15
C LEU A 43 9.75 -0.66 -3.95
N SER A 44 9.12 -1.63 -3.30
CA SER A 44 9.73 -2.35 -2.18
C SER A 44 11.00 -3.09 -2.58
N GLN A 45 10.95 -3.84 -3.69
CA GLN A 45 12.12 -4.55 -4.22
C GLN A 45 13.29 -3.61 -4.56
N ALA A 46 12.99 -2.39 -5.03
CA ALA A 46 14.00 -1.44 -5.46
C ALA A 46 14.58 -0.61 -4.32
N TYR A 47 13.76 -0.15 -3.37
CA TYR A 47 14.12 0.94 -2.46
C TYR A 47 14.01 0.61 -0.97
N PHE A 48 13.17 -0.34 -0.58
CA PHE A 48 12.95 -0.71 0.82
C PHE A 48 12.75 -2.23 0.97
N PRO A 49 13.82 -3.03 0.78
CA PRO A 49 13.74 -4.48 0.91
C PRO A 49 13.60 -4.90 2.37
N PHE A 50 12.75 -5.88 2.66
CA PHE A 50 12.58 -6.42 4.01
C PHE A 50 13.50 -7.63 4.24
N ARG A 51 13.97 -7.81 5.48
CA ARG A 51 14.73 -9.00 5.91
C ARG A 51 13.82 -10.20 6.10
N LYS A 52 12.56 -9.94 6.44
CA LYS A 52 11.48 -10.93 6.55
C LYS A 52 10.38 -10.57 5.56
N PRO A 53 9.71 -11.53 4.90
CA PRO A 53 8.61 -11.20 4.00
C PRO A 53 7.50 -10.45 4.72
N LEU A 54 7.13 -9.27 4.20
CA LEU A 54 5.98 -8.50 4.66
C LEU A 54 4.69 -9.13 4.13
N THR A 55 3.69 -9.32 4.98
CA THR A 55 2.36 -9.78 4.52
C THR A 55 1.45 -8.57 4.32
N LEU A 56 0.73 -8.50 3.21
CA LEU A 56 -0.34 -7.53 2.96
C LEU A 56 -1.66 -8.28 2.86
N ILE A 57 -2.59 -8.00 3.76
CA ILE A 57 -3.92 -8.60 3.81
C ILE A 57 -4.96 -7.56 3.42
N TYR A 58 -5.72 -7.85 2.37
CA TYR A 58 -6.93 -7.11 2.02
C TYR A 58 -8.17 -7.73 2.68
N GLY A 59 -9.00 -6.89 3.29
CA GLY A 59 -10.19 -7.27 4.06
C GLY A 59 -10.01 -7.08 5.57
N GLY A 60 -11.03 -7.48 6.34
CA GLY A 60 -11.14 -7.15 7.77
C GLY A 60 -12.02 -5.93 8.02
N GLU A 61 -12.20 -5.58 9.29
CA GLU A 61 -13.12 -4.51 9.73
C GLU A 61 -12.39 -3.27 10.26
N ASP A 62 -11.19 -3.45 10.81
CA ASP A 62 -10.38 -2.36 11.36
C ASP A 62 -9.69 -1.58 10.24
N GLY A 63 -9.43 -0.28 10.49
CA GLY A 63 -8.79 0.61 9.53
C GLY A 63 -7.40 0.15 9.08
N PRO A 64 -6.82 0.81 8.05
CA PRO A 64 -5.46 0.53 7.62
C PRO A 64 -4.47 0.56 8.79
N MET A 65 -3.63 -0.46 8.89
CA MET A 65 -2.58 -0.51 9.91
C MET A 65 -1.49 -1.54 9.59
N TYR A 66 -0.29 -1.27 10.07
CA TYR A 66 0.78 -2.24 10.22
C TYR A 66 0.77 -2.88 11.63
N ASP A 67 0.78 -4.22 11.68
CA ASP A 67 0.97 -5.02 12.90
C ASP A 67 2.43 -5.50 13.00
N PRO A 68 3.22 -4.99 13.97
CA PRO A 68 4.62 -5.38 14.15
C PRO A 68 4.81 -6.79 14.71
N ASP A 69 3.81 -7.36 15.40
CA ASP A 69 3.95 -8.70 16.00
C ASP A 69 3.92 -9.79 14.91
N THR A 70 3.15 -9.57 13.85
CA THR A 70 2.98 -10.51 12.74
C THR A 70 3.70 -10.09 11.45
N HIS A 71 4.25 -8.86 11.41
CA HIS A 71 4.82 -8.23 10.22
C HIS A 71 3.81 -8.21 9.06
N THR A 72 2.64 -7.63 9.33
CA THR A 72 1.47 -7.64 8.44
C THR A 72 0.88 -6.24 8.27
N ILE A 73 0.61 -5.82 7.05
CA ILE A 73 -0.26 -4.69 6.74
C ILE A 73 -1.68 -5.21 6.54
N HIS A 74 -2.64 -4.61 7.23
CA HIS A 74 -4.07 -4.84 7.06
C HIS A 74 -4.70 -3.66 6.33
N ILE A 75 -5.45 -3.92 5.26
CA ILE A 75 -6.23 -2.92 4.54
C ILE A 75 -7.67 -3.43 4.38
N PRO A 76 -8.66 -2.87 5.08
CA PRO A 76 -10.04 -3.30 4.90
C PRO A 76 -10.57 -2.85 3.53
N TYR A 77 -11.49 -3.62 2.95
CA TYR A 77 -12.13 -3.24 1.68
C TYR A 77 -12.90 -1.91 1.81
N THR A 78 -13.43 -1.61 3.00
CA THR A 78 -14.13 -0.37 3.32
C THR A 78 -13.25 0.86 3.11
N PHE A 79 -11.94 0.79 3.35
CA PHE A 79 -11.04 1.93 3.14
C PHE A 79 -11.01 2.40 1.68
N TYR A 80 -10.90 1.47 0.73
CA TYR A 80 -10.98 1.78 -0.70
C TYR A 80 -12.37 2.31 -1.06
N LEU A 81 -13.44 1.70 -0.55
CA LEU A 81 -14.82 2.10 -0.84
C LEU A 81 -15.15 3.50 -0.32
N GLU A 82 -14.68 3.85 0.88
CA GLU A 82 -14.83 5.17 1.48
C GLU A 82 -14.05 6.22 0.70
N SER A 83 -12.82 5.90 0.29
CA SER A 83 -12.02 6.76 -0.58
C SER A 83 -12.71 7.00 -1.92
N LEU A 84 -13.20 5.94 -2.57
CA LEU A 84 -13.97 6.02 -3.81
C LEU A 84 -15.24 6.87 -3.64
N ASN A 85 -15.96 6.67 -2.55
CA ASN A 85 -17.15 7.46 -2.22
C ASN A 85 -16.79 8.93 -2.00
N TYR A 86 -15.70 9.23 -1.31
CA TYR A 86 -15.22 10.60 -1.12
C TYR A 86 -14.96 11.29 -2.47
N PHE A 87 -14.15 10.70 -3.35
CA PHE A 87 -13.82 11.32 -4.63
C PHE A 87 -15.03 11.42 -5.57
N SER A 88 -15.96 10.47 -5.51
CA SER A 88 -17.20 10.50 -6.29
C SER A 88 -18.12 11.66 -5.89
N ASN A 89 -18.09 12.07 -4.62
CA ASN A 89 -18.96 13.12 -4.09
C ASN A 89 -18.31 14.52 -4.03
N ASN A 90 -17.05 14.67 -4.45
CA ASN A 90 -16.30 15.93 -4.30
C ASN A 90 -15.81 16.55 -5.63
N GLN A 91 -16.46 16.22 -6.75
CA GLN A 91 -16.17 16.81 -8.09
C GLN A 91 -14.69 16.67 -8.50
N TYR A 92 -14.05 15.57 -8.12
CA TYR A 92 -12.61 15.38 -8.34
C TYR A 92 -12.24 15.39 -9.83
N GLU A 93 -13.07 14.75 -10.65
CA GLU A 93 -12.90 14.72 -12.10
C GLU A 93 -13.02 16.12 -12.72
N ASP A 94 -14.03 16.90 -12.34
CA ASP A 94 -14.22 18.27 -12.85
C ASP A 94 -13.05 19.20 -12.49
N ARG A 95 -12.43 18.99 -11.32
CA ARG A 95 -11.38 19.88 -10.79
C ARG A 95 -9.98 19.50 -11.28
N TYR A 96 -9.70 18.22 -11.41
CA TYR A 96 -8.34 17.71 -11.63
C TYR A 96 -8.20 16.81 -12.85
N GLY A 97 -9.29 16.50 -13.56
CA GLY A 97 -9.27 15.60 -14.72
C GLY A 97 -8.95 14.14 -14.38
N LYS A 98 -8.96 13.77 -13.08
CA LYS A 98 -8.72 12.41 -12.59
C LYS A 98 -10.04 11.77 -12.15
N SER A 99 -10.23 10.51 -12.53
CA SER A 99 -11.45 9.78 -12.15
C SER A 99 -11.50 9.54 -10.63
N PRO A 100 -12.68 9.41 -10.01
CA PRO A 100 -12.79 9.01 -8.60
C PRO A 100 -12.08 7.70 -8.26
N LYS A 101 -12.07 6.75 -9.21
CA LYS A 101 -11.34 5.48 -9.07
C LYS A 101 -9.83 5.72 -8.96
N THR A 102 -9.28 6.61 -9.79
CA THR A 102 -7.86 6.99 -9.72
C THR A 102 -7.53 7.58 -8.35
N GLY A 103 -8.30 8.57 -7.88
CA GLY A 103 -8.08 9.15 -6.55
C GLY A 103 -8.11 8.11 -5.42
N ALA A 104 -9.05 7.17 -5.47
CA ALA A 104 -9.13 6.09 -4.47
C ALA A 104 -7.94 5.12 -4.51
N LEU A 105 -7.44 4.79 -5.71
CA LEU A 105 -6.26 3.95 -5.87
C LEU A 105 -4.96 4.68 -5.46
N ASP A 106 -4.85 5.98 -5.75
CA ASP A 106 -3.73 6.81 -5.33
C ASP A 106 -3.68 6.90 -3.80
N THR A 107 -4.85 7.11 -3.15
CA THR A 107 -4.97 7.06 -1.68
C THR A 107 -4.59 5.70 -1.13
N LEU A 108 -5.04 4.61 -1.74
CA LEU A 108 -4.66 3.26 -1.33
C LEU A 108 -3.15 3.05 -1.42
N LEU A 109 -2.51 3.45 -2.52
CA LEU A 109 -1.07 3.28 -2.69
C LEU A 109 -0.28 4.13 -1.68
N HIS A 110 -0.67 5.38 -1.43
CA HIS A 110 -0.06 6.20 -0.40
C HIS A 110 -0.12 5.52 0.98
N THR A 111 -1.30 5.02 1.36
CA THR A 111 -1.47 4.32 2.64
C THR A 111 -0.63 3.04 2.70
N LEU A 112 -0.56 2.25 1.63
CA LEU A 112 0.33 1.07 1.60
C LEU A 112 1.81 1.45 1.82
N LEU A 113 2.26 2.55 1.22
CA LEU A 113 3.63 3.04 1.40
C LEU A 113 3.87 3.60 2.81
N HIS A 114 2.87 4.25 3.41
CA HIS A 114 2.91 4.71 4.79
C HIS A 114 3.07 3.52 5.75
N GLU A 115 2.20 2.51 5.66
CA GLU A 115 2.27 1.30 6.50
C GLU A 115 3.55 0.50 6.24
N ALA A 116 4.03 0.45 5.00
CA ALA A 116 5.31 -0.17 4.68
C ALA A 116 6.51 0.62 5.24
N GLY A 117 6.36 1.93 5.43
CA GLY A 117 7.33 2.78 6.12
C GLY A 117 7.51 2.32 7.58
N HIS A 118 6.40 2.11 8.30
CA HIS A 118 6.43 1.55 9.66
C HIS A 118 7.11 0.18 9.68
N ALA A 119 6.70 -0.71 8.76
CA ALA A 119 7.28 -2.03 8.64
C ALA A 119 8.79 -1.98 8.37
N TYR A 120 9.24 -1.05 7.54
CA TYR A 120 10.64 -0.96 7.14
C TYR A 120 11.51 -0.40 8.27
N ILE A 121 11.00 0.58 9.01
CA ILE A 121 11.66 1.13 10.19
C ILE A 121 11.88 0.03 11.24
N GLU A 122 10.86 -0.78 11.54
CA GLU A 122 10.95 -1.88 12.49
C GLU A 122 11.93 -2.96 12.02
N ASP A 123 11.74 -3.49 10.80
CA ASP A 123 12.51 -4.62 10.27
C ASP A 123 14.01 -4.30 10.14
N GLN A 124 14.34 -3.05 9.79
CA GLN A 124 15.72 -2.58 9.70
C GLN A 124 16.27 -2.06 11.03
N SER A 125 15.43 -1.87 12.04
CA SER A 125 15.75 -1.22 13.32
C SER A 125 16.31 0.20 13.11
N ILE A 126 15.66 0.98 12.24
CA ILE A 126 16.06 2.35 11.91
C ILE A 126 15.72 3.26 13.09
N PRO A 127 16.70 3.99 13.67
CA PRO A 127 16.40 4.99 14.68
C PRO A 127 15.68 6.18 14.07
N VAL A 128 14.45 6.45 14.53
CA VAL A 128 13.70 7.64 14.13
C VAL A 128 13.80 8.70 15.22
N LEU A 129 14.19 9.91 14.83
CA LEU A 129 14.17 11.08 15.70
C LEU A 129 12.85 11.82 15.51
N GLY A 130 12.14 12.12 16.60
CA GLY A 130 10.84 12.80 16.52
C GLY A 130 9.67 11.81 16.44
N LYS A 131 8.66 12.12 15.61
CA LYS A 131 7.47 11.28 15.43
C LYS A 131 7.68 10.36 14.24
N GLU A 132 7.41 9.07 14.45
CA GLU A 132 7.49 8.06 13.39
C GLU A 132 6.53 8.35 12.23
N GLU A 133 5.30 8.75 12.54
CA GLU A 133 4.28 9.21 11.59
C GLU A 133 4.82 10.24 10.58
N ASP A 134 5.49 11.29 11.07
CA ASP A 134 6.04 12.33 10.19
C ASP A 134 7.13 11.75 9.26
N ALA A 135 7.87 10.73 9.73
CA ALA A 135 8.89 10.07 8.92
C ALA A 135 8.28 9.17 7.84
N VAL A 136 7.24 8.39 8.17
CA VAL A 136 6.58 7.49 7.22
C VAL A 136 5.70 8.22 6.20
N ASP A 137 5.10 9.35 6.58
CA ASP A 137 4.39 10.24 5.65
C ASP A 137 5.35 10.82 4.61
N ASN A 138 6.50 11.31 5.06
CA ASN A 138 7.54 11.81 4.16
C ASN A 138 8.10 10.69 3.27
N PHE A 139 8.30 9.49 3.82
CA PHE A 139 8.73 8.32 3.06
C PHE A 139 7.75 7.98 1.93
N ALA A 140 6.45 7.88 2.24
CA ALA A 140 5.42 7.61 1.23
C ALA A 140 5.37 8.72 0.18
N THR A 141 5.39 9.98 0.62
CA THR A 141 5.35 11.16 -0.27
C THR A 141 6.54 11.19 -1.23
N ILE A 142 7.77 10.97 -0.74
CA ILE A 142 8.98 10.99 -1.57
C ILE A 142 8.92 9.86 -2.60
N LEU A 143 8.49 8.65 -2.20
CA LEU A 143 8.40 7.53 -3.13
C LEU A 143 7.39 7.79 -4.26
N LEU A 144 6.26 8.42 -3.95
CA LEU A 144 5.26 8.80 -4.95
C LEU A 144 5.82 9.85 -5.91
N ILE A 145 6.43 10.93 -5.40
CA ILE A 145 6.99 12.01 -6.22
C ILE A 145 8.12 11.53 -7.14
N ASP A 146 9.04 10.71 -6.62
CA ASP A 146 10.25 10.36 -7.34
C ASP A 146 10.08 9.19 -8.32
N TYR A 147 9.07 8.33 -8.12
CA TYR A 147 8.96 7.05 -8.83
C TYR A 147 7.60 6.76 -9.48
N LEU A 148 6.65 7.70 -9.42
CA LEU A 148 5.43 7.68 -10.23
C LEU A 148 5.37 8.90 -11.14
N ASP A 149 4.83 8.69 -12.34
CA ASP A 149 4.55 9.79 -13.25
C ASP A 149 3.57 10.78 -12.57
N ASP A 150 3.84 12.08 -12.69
CA ASP A 150 3.10 13.17 -12.02
C ASP A 150 2.98 13.07 -10.48
N GLY A 151 3.76 12.20 -9.83
CA GLY A 151 3.72 12.01 -8.39
C GLY A 151 2.48 11.28 -7.86
N ALA A 152 1.65 10.72 -8.76
CA ALA A 152 0.44 9.93 -8.47
C ALA A 152 -0.11 9.29 -9.75
#